data_AF-A0A7C2FNL5-F1
#
_entry.id   AF-A0A7C2FNL5-F1
#
_cell.length_a   1.000
_cell.length_b   1.000
_cell.length_c   1.000
_cell.angle_alpha   90.00
_cell.angle_beta   90.00
_cell.angle_gamma   90.00
#
_symmetry.space_group_name_H-M   'P 1'
#
loop_
_entity.id
_entity.type
_entity.pdbx_description
1 polymer ?
#
loop_
_entity_poly.entity_id
_entity_poly.type
_entity_poly.pdbx_seq_one_letter_code
_entity_poly.pdbx_strand_id
1 'polypeptide(L)'
;MSSETSQQATGDLESLVKSFKFVKITPFIHVLPGLFITGFIISALLLLIETLSFNFTIFTSSIVSSLLIASTLSSSVSSYILIDKVVNHLYTSGVTTYYFLGEGSFNASLHYLKNRLSKAKIPSPATGLILSFATAGLSYPVIITLIEKTIRDHMIDEEEALLGKRITPYFFTERIIVEIAFFSLTLGAYLIYQAFRVVKTYNNHIETVHSTHPNPPPRIEYDTVVYEPSKPLVFFIGLLLSFSSLHAVLGYLGLPSIFLMNFGIGLAWSFVNQKLENASTSRILLVNAGLIYLMIVFSTMIGVAGYRTYSLIFSESVQEISTLQSLPVFNLSGVIFLNNMGIALASITPYLGTIPMSIGVNNAGLLIGTLTPERLAIGDFTPLLLFIMPHAILELVSYSFFVTFAFTWRRVKSWKLVITGLFLLALAAIVEALTIKIQ
;
A
#
# COMPACT_ATOMS: atom_id res chain seq x y z
N MET A 1 -13.58 44.74 -40.77
CA MET A 1 -13.62 44.82 -39.29
C MET A 1 -13.38 43.46 -38.60
N SER A 2 -12.74 42.47 -39.23
CA SER A 2 -12.48 41.14 -38.63
C SER A 2 -11.00 40.78 -38.45
N SER A 3 -10.07 41.59 -38.98
CA SER A 3 -8.62 41.35 -38.90
C SER A 3 -7.97 42.00 -37.67
N GLU A 4 -8.50 43.13 -37.20
CA GLU A 4 -7.96 43.85 -36.03
C GLU A 4 -8.30 43.14 -34.72
N THR A 5 -9.48 42.51 -34.63
CA THR A 5 -9.89 41.72 -33.46
C THR A 5 -9.12 40.42 -33.30
N SER A 6 -8.65 39.79 -34.39
CA SER A 6 -7.80 38.60 -34.30
C SER A 6 -6.34 38.93 -33.98
N GLN A 7 -5.81 40.05 -34.49
CA GLN A 7 -4.46 40.53 -34.16
C GLN A 7 -4.34 41.03 -32.72
N GLN A 8 -5.39 41.64 -32.18
CA GLN A 8 -5.40 42.07 -30.78
C GLN A 8 -5.53 40.88 -29.81
N ALA A 9 -6.37 39.89 -30.13
CA ALA A 9 -6.52 38.67 -29.32
C ALA A 9 -5.24 37.80 -29.27
N THR A 10 -4.51 37.70 -30.39
CA THR A 10 -3.22 36.99 -30.46
C THR A 10 -2.14 37.71 -29.64
N GLY A 11 -2.10 39.04 -29.68
CA GLY A 11 -1.18 39.85 -28.87
C GLY A 11 -1.45 39.73 -27.36
N ASP A 12 -2.71 39.65 -26.95
CA ASP A 12 -3.11 39.48 -25.55
C ASP A 12 -2.74 38.08 -25.01
N LEU A 13 -2.93 37.02 -25.81
CA LEU A 13 -2.53 35.67 -25.42
C LEU A 13 -1.01 35.51 -25.35
N GLU A 14 -0.27 36.06 -26.31
CA GLU A 14 1.20 36.04 -26.31
C GLU A 14 1.76 36.78 -25.09
N SER A 15 1.18 37.95 -24.74
CA SER A 15 1.54 38.70 -23.53
C SER A 15 1.27 37.89 -22.26
N LEU A 16 0.11 37.22 -22.18
CA LEU A 16 -0.24 36.34 -21.07
C LEU A 16 0.73 35.16 -20.95
N VAL A 17 1.04 34.46 -22.05
CA VAL A 17 1.98 33.32 -22.04
C VAL A 17 3.37 33.77 -21.59
N LYS A 18 3.89 34.88 -22.12
CA LYS A 18 5.19 35.43 -21.71
C LYS A 18 5.24 35.86 -20.23
N SER A 19 4.09 36.14 -19.62
CA SER A 19 4.00 36.48 -18.20
C SER A 19 4.14 35.27 -17.27
N PHE A 20 3.90 34.06 -17.76
CA PHE A 20 3.95 32.85 -16.94
C PHE A 20 5.39 32.51 -16.51
N LYS A 21 5.51 32.02 -15.27
CA LYS A 21 6.77 31.55 -14.69
C LYS A 21 6.60 30.13 -14.20
N PHE A 22 7.34 29.21 -14.80
CA PHE A 22 7.41 27.82 -14.35
C PHE A 22 8.45 27.70 -13.24
N VAL A 23 8.01 27.39 -12.02
CA VAL A 23 8.84 27.42 -10.81
C VAL A 23 9.00 26.01 -10.25
N LYS A 24 10.25 25.58 -10.08
CA LYS A 24 10.59 24.30 -9.44
C LYS A 24 10.15 24.28 -7.98
N ILE A 25 9.87 23.08 -7.47
CA ILE A 25 9.49 22.83 -6.08
C ILE A 25 10.70 22.30 -5.31
N THR A 26 10.92 22.82 -4.12
CA THR A 26 11.95 22.30 -3.20
C THR A 26 11.41 21.08 -2.43
N PRO A 27 12.14 19.96 -2.35
CA PRO A 27 11.64 18.73 -1.73
C PRO A 27 11.53 18.80 -0.20
N PHE A 28 12.28 19.71 0.44
CA PHE A 28 12.48 19.71 1.90
C PHE A 28 11.18 19.71 2.71
N ILE A 29 10.23 20.61 2.42
CA ILE A 29 8.98 20.70 3.18
C ILE A 29 8.07 19.47 2.98
N HIS A 30 8.23 18.79 1.85
CA HIS A 30 7.37 17.67 1.46
C HIS A 30 7.86 16.33 2.02
N VAL A 31 9.11 16.23 2.47
CA VAL A 31 9.64 15.03 3.14
C VAL A 31 9.37 15.01 4.65
N LEU A 32 9.13 16.17 5.27
CA LEU A 32 8.85 16.29 6.71
C LEU A 32 7.67 15.43 7.19
N PRO A 33 6.54 15.33 6.47
CA PRO A 33 5.45 14.41 6.83
C PRO A 33 5.93 12.98 7.04
N GLY A 34 6.77 12.47 6.14
CA GLY A 34 7.34 11.13 6.22
C GLY A 34 8.27 10.95 7.43
N LEU A 35 9.10 11.94 7.73
CA LEU A 35 9.98 11.90 8.90
C LEU A 35 9.18 11.87 10.21
N PHE A 36 8.20 12.77 10.36
CA PHE A 36 7.42 12.86 11.59
C PHE A 36 6.49 11.67 11.78
N ILE A 37 5.87 11.15 10.72
CA ILE A 37 4.98 9.98 10.85
C ILE A 37 5.77 8.72 11.18
N THR A 38 6.99 8.56 10.68
CA THR A 38 7.86 7.44 11.08
C THR A 38 8.29 7.55 12.53
N GLY A 39 8.73 8.73 12.97
CA GLY A 39 9.02 8.96 14.38
C GLY A 39 7.80 8.69 15.26
N PHE A 40 6.62 9.17 14.85
CA PHE A 40 5.35 8.95 15.55
C PHE A 40 5.04 7.45 15.69
N ILE A 41 5.08 6.70 14.59
CA ILE A 41 4.78 5.25 14.61
C ILE A 41 5.75 4.52 15.54
N ILE A 42 7.07 4.75 15.40
CA ILE A 42 8.06 4.09 16.25
C ILE A 42 7.85 4.44 17.73
N SER A 43 7.60 5.71 18.05
CA SER A 43 7.36 6.16 19.43
C SER A 43 6.04 5.61 19.99
N ALA A 44 5.01 5.47 19.16
CA ALA A 44 3.74 4.88 19.55
C ALA A 44 3.88 3.37 19.85
N LEU A 45 4.69 2.66 19.06
CA LEU A 45 5.02 1.26 19.34
C LEU A 45 5.80 1.10 20.65
N LEU A 46 6.73 2.03 20.96
CA LEU A 46 7.42 2.06 22.24
C LEU A 46 6.45 2.30 23.40
N LEU A 47 5.55 3.29 23.27
CA LEU A 47 4.55 3.60 24.28
C LEU A 47 3.63 2.41 24.56
N LEU A 48 3.27 1.64 23.52
CA LEU A 48 2.46 0.44 23.65
C LEU A 48 3.16 -0.59 24.56
N ILE A 49 4.47 -0.81 24.40
CA ILE A 49 5.23 -1.74 25.24
C ILE A 49 5.31 -1.24 26.68
N GLU A 50 5.60 0.04 26.89
CA GLU A 50 5.61 0.64 28.23
C GLU A 50 4.26 0.43 28.93
N THR A 51 3.17 0.60 28.19
CA THR A 51 1.81 0.40 28.70
C THR A 51 1.55 -1.06 29.05
N LEU A 52 1.90 -2.00 28.16
CA LEU A 52 1.74 -3.44 28.40
C LEU A 52 2.62 -3.96 29.56
N SER A 53 3.74 -3.31 29.83
CA SER A 53 4.64 -3.63 30.94
C SER A 53 4.36 -2.84 32.22
N PHE A 54 3.26 -2.07 32.27
CA PHE A 54 2.90 -1.19 33.39
C PHE A 54 3.99 -0.18 33.78
N ASN A 55 4.90 0.16 32.87
CA ASN A 55 6.01 1.09 33.05
C ASN A 55 5.79 2.39 32.26
N PHE A 56 4.61 3.00 32.41
CA PHE A 56 4.23 4.18 31.64
C PHE A 56 5.09 5.40 31.96
N THR A 57 5.71 6.01 30.95
CA THR A 57 6.48 7.25 31.11
C THR A 57 5.79 8.45 30.46
N ILE A 58 5.73 9.56 31.19
CA ILE A 58 5.20 10.86 30.69
C ILE A 58 6.03 11.35 29.48
N PHE A 59 7.33 11.04 29.47
CA PHE A 59 8.25 11.43 28.41
C PHE A 59 7.89 10.80 27.06
N THR A 60 7.69 9.48 26.99
CA THR A 60 7.31 8.79 25.75
C THR A 60 5.96 9.27 25.24
N SER A 61 4.99 9.49 26.14
CA SER A 61 3.69 10.07 25.79
C SER A 61 3.81 11.47 25.16
N SER A 62 4.65 12.35 25.72
CA SER A 62 4.90 13.68 25.18
C SER A 62 5.53 13.66 23.79
N ILE A 63 6.48 12.75 23.54
CA ILE A 63 7.09 12.55 22.22
C ILE A 63 6.04 12.11 21.20
N VAL A 64 5.19 11.14 21.54
CA VAL A 64 4.13 10.63 20.66
C VAL A 64 3.18 11.77 20.26
N SER A 65 2.68 12.55 21.23
CA SER A 65 1.80 13.68 20.94
C SER A 65 2.48 14.75 20.08
N SER A 66 3.74 15.07 20.38
CA SER A 66 4.50 16.08 19.62
C SER A 66 4.70 15.67 18.17
N LEU A 67 5.06 14.40 17.93
CA LEU A 67 5.26 13.86 16.58
C LEU A 67 3.95 13.72 15.81
N LEU A 68 2.84 13.38 16.47
CA LEU A 68 1.51 13.37 15.86
C LEU A 68 1.07 14.78 15.41
N ILE A 69 1.30 15.80 16.24
CA ILE A 69 1.01 17.19 15.87
C ILE A 69 1.91 17.62 14.72
N ALA A 70 3.21 17.33 14.78
CA ALA A 70 4.16 17.65 13.73
C ALA A 70 3.82 16.96 12.40
N SER A 71 3.43 15.68 12.42
CA SER A 71 3.00 14.94 11.23
C SER A 71 1.72 15.52 10.65
N THR A 72 0.76 15.90 11.49
CA THR A 72 -0.51 16.51 11.07
C THR A 72 -0.27 17.87 10.40
N LEU A 73 0.46 18.77 11.07
CA LEU A 73 0.74 20.11 10.55
C LEU A 73 1.58 20.07 9.26
N SER A 74 2.65 19.27 9.26
CA SER A 74 3.51 19.15 8.08
C SER A 74 2.75 18.53 6.89
N SER A 75 1.92 17.52 7.12
CA SER A 75 1.09 16.91 6.07
C SER A 75 0.10 17.91 5.49
N SER A 76 -0.58 18.67 6.34
CA SER A 76 -1.53 19.71 5.92
C SER A 76 -0.89 20.82 5.10
N VAL A 77 0.24 21.37 5.57
CA VAL A 77 0.97 22.42 4.85
C VAL A 77 1.54 21.89 3.54
N SER A 78 2.14 20.71 3.57
CA SER A 78 2.71 20.07 2.39
C SER A 78 1.65 19.76 1.33
N SER A 79 0.49 19.20 1.72
CA SER A 79 -0.66 18.98 0.84
C SER A 79 -1.11 20.27 0.17
N TYR A 80 -1.31 21.34 0.95
CA TYR A 80 -1.74 22.63 0.43
C TYR A 80 -0.78 23.17 -0.63
N ILE A 81 0.51 23.28 -0.29
CA ILE A 81 1.54 23.85 -1.16
C ILE A 81 1.68 23.03 -2.43
N LEU A 82 1.74 21.70 -2.32
CA LEU A 82 1.96 20.83 -3.47
C LEU A 82 0.76 20.85 -4.42
N ILE A 83 -0.46 20.79 -3.89
CA ILE A 83 -1.68 20.88 -4.71
C ILE A 83 -1.78 22.24 -5.38
N ASP A 84 -1.54 23.34 -4.64
CA ASP A 84 -1.59 24.69 -5.22
C ASP A 84 -0.61 24.85 -6.38
N LYS A 85 0.64 24.41 -6.19
CA LYS A 85 1.66 24.44 -7.25
C LYS A 85 1.25 23.63 -8.48
N VAL A 86 0.73 22.41 -8.28
CA VAL A 86 0.32 21.55 -9.39
C VAL A 86 -0.93 22.10 -10.10
N VAL A 87 -1.91 22.61 -9.35
CA VAL A 87 -3.11 23.23 -9.92
C VAL A 87 -2.77 24.45 -10.77
N ASN A 88 -1.89 25.32 -10.26
CA ASN A 88 -1.44 26.50 -10.98
C ASN A 88 -0.62 26.10 -12.22
N HIS A 89 0.27 25.11 -12.10
CA HIS A 89 1.04 24.56 -13.21
C HIS A 89 0.16 24.00 -14.33
N LEU A 90 -0.82 23.14 -14.00
CA LEU A 90 -1.72 22.55 -15.00
C LEU A 90 -2.47 23.60 -15.80
N TYR A 91 -2.80 24.74 -15.17
CA TYR A 91 -3.43 25.86 -15.83
C TYR A 91 -2.45 26.61 -16.75
N THR A 92 -1.32 27.08 -16.22
CA THR A 92 -0.35 27.85 -17.01
C THR A 92 0.24 27.02 -18.15
N SER A 93 0.52 25.74 -17.88
CA SER A 93 0.98 24.78 -18.87
C SER A 93 -0.05 24.54 -19.96
N GLY A 94 -1.32 24.33 -19.58
CA GLY A 94 -2.40 24.15 -20.56
C GLY A 94 -2.60 25.34 -21.50
N VAL A 95 -2.48 26.57 -20.99
CA VAL A 95 -2.53 27.78 -21.83
C VAL A 95 -1.31 27.88 -22.74
N THR A 96 -0.12 27.55 -22.22
CA THR A 96 1.14 27.58 -22.97
C THR A 96 1.15 26.54 -24.10
N THR A 97 0.71 25.31 -23.81
CA THR A 97 0.57 24.23 -24.80
C THR A 97 -0.47 24.56 -25.86
N TYR A 98 -1.60 25.17 -25.48
CA TYR A 98 -2.59 25.67 -26.43
C TYR A 98 -1.99 26.70 -27.40
N TYR A 99 -1.19 27.64 -26.89
CA TYR A 99 -0.50 28.64 -27.70
C TYR A 99 0.50 27.99 -28.69
N PHE A 100 1.32 27.04 -28.23
CA PHE A 100 2.33 26.39 -29.09
C PHE A 100 1.76 25.46 -30.16
N LEU A 101 0.59 24.85 -29.94
CA LEU A 101 -0.07 23.98 -30.93
C LEU A 101 -0.83 24.76 -32.01
N GLY A 102 -0.88 26.09 -31.92
CA GLY A 102 -1.57 26.96 -32.86
C GLY A 102 -3.04 27.18 -32.49
N GLU A 103 -3.40 28.46 -32.39
CA GLU A 103 -4.74 28.91 -32.05
C GLU A 103 -5.80 28.37 -33.03
N GLY A 104 -6.95 27.94 -32.50
CA GLY A 104 -8.08 27.49 -33.31
C GLY A 104 -7.98 26.06 -33.87
N SER A 105 -6.88 25.33 -33.62
CA SER A 105 -6.83 23.91 -33.97
C SER A 105 -7.65 23.06 -32.98
N PHE A 106 -8.35 22.05 -33.50
CA PHE A 106 -9.10 21.10 -32.66
C PHE A 106 -8.17 20.40 -31.64
N ASN A 107 -6.94 20.06 -32.07
CA ASN A 107 -5.95 19.42 -31.22
C ASN A 107 -5.52 20.33 -30.05
N ALA A 108 -5.26 21.62 -30.30
CA ALA A 108 -4.94 22.57 -29.22
C ALA A 108 -6.08 22.65 -28.19
N SER A 109 -7.32 22.75 -28.68
CA SER A 109 -8.52 22.81 -27.82
C SER A 109 -8.71 21.52 -27.00
N LEU A 110 -8.46 20.36 -27.61
CA LEU A 110 -8.54 19.06 -26.95
C LEU A 110 -7.50 18.94 -25.83
N HIS A 111 -6.25 19.33 -26.07
CA HIS A 111 -5.19 19.31 -25.06
C HIS A 111 -5.51 20.26 -23.89
N TYR A 112 -6.02 21.46 -24.16
CA TYR A 112 -6.46 22.38 -23.11
C TYR A 112 -7.58 21.78 -22.24
N LEU A 113 -8.59 21.16 -22.87
CA LEU A 113 -9.70 20.50 -22.17
C LEU A 113 -9.22 19.32 -21.33
N LYS A 114 -8.31 18.49 -21.86
CA LYS A 114 -7.67 17.39 -21.11
C LYS A 114 -6.94 17.90 -19.86
N ASN A 115 -6.16 18.97 -19.98
CA ASN A 115 -5.45 19.57 -18.84
C ASN A 115 -6.43 20.09 -17.77
N ARG A 116 -7.55 20.69 -18.20
CA ARG A 116 -8.61 21.12 -17.28
C ARG A 116 -9.31 19.94 -16.60
N LEU A 117 -9.53 18.83 -17.31
CA LEU A 117 -10.08 17.59 -16.73
C LEU A 117 -9.10 16.95 -15.75
N SER A 118 -7.80 16.98 -16.02
CA SER A 118 -6.77 16.49 -15.10
C SER A 118 -6.75 17.27 -13.78
N LYS A 119 -6.96 18.59 -13.83
CA LYS A 119 -7.15 19.41 -12.61
C LYS A 119 -8.35 18.95 -11.77
N ALA A 120 -9.44 18.48 -12.39
CA ALA A 120 -10.62 18.00 -11.67
C ALA A 120 -10.39 16.65 -10.95
N LYS A 121 -9.29 15.93 -11.25
CA LYS A 121 -8.96 14.64 -10.62
C LYS A 121 -8.23 14.77 -9.28
N ILE A 122 -7.78 15.98 -8.92
CA ILE A 122 -7.11 16.26 -7.63
C ILE A 122 -8.00 17.16 -6.76
N PRO A 123 -7.94 17.02 -5.42
CA PRO A 123 -8.67 17.90 -4.52
C PRO A 123 -8.19 19.34 -4.65
N SER A 124 -9.02 20.31 -4.22
CA SER A 124 -8.56 21.69 -4.08
C SER A 124 -7.48 21.80 -2.98
N PRO A 125 -6.60 22.83 -3.00
CA PRO A 125 -5.59 23.01 -1.95
C PRO A 125 -6.19 23.03 -0.54
N ALA A 126 -7.32 23.73 -0.37
CA ALA A 126 -8.04 23.79 0.89
C ALA A 126 -8.60 22.42 1.29
N THR A 127 -9.18 21.68 0.35
CA THR A 127 -9.67 20.31 0.60
C THR A 127 -8.53 19.38 1.01
N GLY A 128 -7.37 19.44 0.34
CA GLY A 128 -6.20 18.64 0.71
C GLY A 128 -5.68 18.95 2.11
N LEU A 129 -5.62 20.24 2.46
CA LEU A 129 -5.25 20.71 3.80
C LEU A 129 -6.21 20.16 4.87
N ILE A 130 -7.52 20.37 4.67
CA ILE A 130 -8.57 19.94 5.61
C ILE A 130 -8.55 18.43 5.77
N LEU A 131 -8.44 17.68 4.66
CA LEU A 131 -8.41 16.23 4.70
C LEU A 131 -7.16 15.73 5.44
N SER A 132 -5.99 16.29 5.17
CA SER A 132 -4.75 15.98 5.92
C SER A 132 -4.87 16.30 7.40
N PHE A 133 -5.50 17.42 7.75
CA PHE A 133 -5.69 17.79 9.15
C PHE A 133 -6.66 16.86 9.87
N ALA A 134 -7.84 16.63 9.28
CA ALA A 134 -8.91 15.81 9.85
C ALA A 134 -8.54 14.32 10.00
N THR A 135 -7.58 13.85 9.19
CA THR A 135 -7.07 12.47 9.24
C THR A 135 -5.74 12.33 9.97
N ALA A 136 -5.30 13.38 10.69
CA ALA A 136 -4.01 13.41 11.40
C ALA A 136 -2.80 13.05 10.50
N GLY A 137 -2.85 13.48 9.24
CA GLY A 137 -1.82 13.21 8.23
C GLY A 137 -1.97 11.90 7.45
N LEU A 138 -2.88 10.99 7.84
CA LEU A 138 -3.02 9.67 7.20
C LEU A 138 -3.52 9.73 5.74
N SER A 139 -4.15 10.82 5.32
CA SER A 139 -4.53 11.02 3.92
C SER A 139 -3.37 11.45 3.02
N TYR A 140 -2.24 11.91 3.58
CA TYR A 140 -1.09 12.41 2.80
C TYR A 140 -0.51 11.40 1.80
N PRO A 141 -0.28 10.11 2.14
CA PRO A 141 0.12 9.08 1.17
C PRO A 141 -0.82 8.97 -0.03
N VAL A 142 -2.13 9.12 0.19
CA VAL A 142 -3.12 9.04 -0.89
C VAL A 142 -3.05 10.29 -1.76
N ILE A 143 -3.04 11.47 -1.14
CA ILE A 143 -2.97 12.77 -1.83
C ILE A 143 -1.72 12.84 -2.70
N ILE A 144 -0.54 12.50 -2.16
CA ILE A 144 0.72 12.58 -2.90
C ILE A 144 0.76 11.61 -4.08
N THR A 145 0.14 10.44 -3.94
CA THR A 145 0.01 9.47 -5.04
C THR A 145 -0.91 10.00 -6.16
N LEU A 146 -2.04 10.62 -5.79
CA LEU A 146 -2.95 11.24 -6.76
C LEU A 146 -2.29 12.40 -7.52
N ILE A 147 -1.46 13.18 -6.81
CA ILE A 147 -0.66 14.25 -7.41
C ILE A 147 0.36 13.66 -8.40
N GLU A 148 1.11 12.64 -8.01
CA GLU A 148 2.09 12.00 -8.90
C GLU A 148 1.43 11.47 -10.17
N LYS A 149 0.28 10.80 -10.02
CA LYS A 149 -0.49 10.29 -11.15
C LYS A 149 -0.89 11.44 -12.09
N THR A 150 -1.46 12.50 -11.54
CA THR A 150 -1.93 13.66 -12.32
C THR A 150 -0.79 14.35 -13.06
N ILE A 151 0.37 14.53 -12.42
CA ILE A 151 1.56 15.10 -13.06
C ILE A 151 2.03 14.21 -14.20
N ARG A 152 2.14 12.89 -13.99
CA ARG A 152 2.61 11.96 -15.03
C ARG A 152 1.65 11.85 -16.21
N ASP A 153 0.34 11.81 -15.96
CA ASP A 153 -0.67 11.82 -17.02
C ASP A 153 -0.54 13.10 -17.87
N HIS A 154 -0.40 14.26 -17.21
CA HIS A 154 -0.20 15.54 -17.86
C HIS A 154 1.11 15.60 -18.66
N MET A 155 2.22 15.13 -18.09
CA MET A 155 3.51 15.05 -18.77
C MET A 155 3.40 14.23 -20.06
N ILE A 156 2.75 13.07 -20.00
CA ILE A 156 2.59 12.21 -21.18
C ILE A 156 1.79 12.93 -22.28
N ASP A 157 0.68 13.58 -21.92
CA ASP A 157 -0.14 14.33 -22.88
C ASP A 157 0.66 15.48 -23.54
N GLU A 158 1.54 16.17 -22.81
CA GLU A 158 2.35 17.27 -23.36
C GLU A 158 3.60 16.79 -24.12
N GLU A 159 4.26 15.74 -23.65
CA GLU A 159 5.40 15.12 -24.33
C GLU A 159 4.98 14.62 -25.72
N GLU A 160 3.83 13.95 -25.82
CA GLU A 160 3.27 13.52 -27.11
C GLU A 160 2.94 14.71 -28.03
N ALA A 161 2.43 15.81 -27.48
CA ALA A 161 2.02 16.97 -28.26
C ALA A 161 3.17 17.86 -28.72
N LEU A 162 4.13 18.14 -27.83
CA LEU A 162 5.19 19.13 -28.03
C LEU A 162 6.51 18.49 -28.45
N LEU A 163 6.86 17.33 -27.88
CA LEU A 163 8.11 16.63 -28.18
C LEU A 163 7.93 15.57 -29.28
N GLY A 164 6.68 15.16 -29.54
CA GLY A 164 6.32 14.13 -30.53
C GLY A 164 6.60 12.69 -30.07
N LYS A 165 7.02 12.50 -28.82
CA LYS A 165 7.31 11.18 -28.23
C LYS A 165 7.06 11.21 -26.73
N ARG A 166 6.73 10.05 -26.18
CA ARG A 166 6.51 9.84 -24.75
C ARG A 166 7.78 9.37 -24.05
N ILE A 167 8.14 10.06 -22.97
CA ILE A 167 9.32 9.76 -22.13
C ILE A 167 8.86 9.26 -20.76
N THR A 168 7.78 9.83 -20.24
CA THR A 168 7.30 9.56 -18.88
C THR A 168 6.53 8.23 -18.81
N PRO A 169 6.91 7.31 -17.88
CA PRO A 169 6.22 6.05 -17.72
C PRO A 169 4.85 6.23 -17.05
N TYR A 170 3.90 5.36 -17.41
CA TYR A 170 2.51 5.45 -16.92
C TYR A 170 2.46 5.22 -15.42
N PHE A 171 1.54 5.91 -14.75
CA PHE A 171 1.20 5.61 -13.37
C PHE A 171 -0.19 4.98 -13.31
N PHE A 172 -0.21 3.65 -13.18
CA PHE A 172 -1.42 2.86 -13.04
C PHE A 172 -2.12 3.16 -11.71
N THR A 173 -3.46 3.23 -11.72
CA THR A 173 -4.26 3.55 -10.52
C THR A 173 -4.10 2.49 -9.43
N GLU A 174 -3.95 1.21 -9.81
CA GLU A 174 -3.75 0.08 -8.92
C GLU A 174 -2.46 0.22 -8.09
N ARG A 175 -1.51 1.04 -8.56
CA ARG A 175 -0.27 1.31 -7.84
C ARG A 175 -0.52 2.04 -6.52
N ILE A 176 -1.65 2.76 -6.35
CA ILE A 176 -2.01 3.39 -5.06
C ILE A 176 -1.99 2.37 -3.92
N ILE A 177 -2.50 1.15 -4.15
CA ILE A 177 -2.51 0.07 -3.16
C ILE A 177 -1.08 -0.31 -2.76
N VAL A 178 -0.17 -0.36 -3.73
CA VAL A 178 1.24 -0.66 -3.53
C VAL A 178 1.95 0.44 -2.75
N GLU A 179 1.68 1.71 -3.05
CA GLU A 179 2.26 2.84 -2.32
C GLU A 179 1.81 2.83 -0.84
N ILE A 180 0.54 2.52 -0.56
CA ILE A 180 0.02 2.39 0.82
C ILE A 180 0.61 1.15 1.53
N ALA A 181 0.80 0.04 0.81
CA ALA A 181 1.47 -1.14 1.33
C ALA A 181 2.92 -0.78 1.77
N PHE A 182 3.69 -0.12 0.90
CA PHE A 182 5.03 0.34 1.23
C PHE A 182 5.07 1.32 2.40
N PHE A 183 4.14 2.27 2.45
CA PHE A 183 3.96 3.16 3.60
C PHE A 183 3.82 2.36 4.90
N SER A 184 2.93 1.37 4.93
CA SER A 184 2.65 0.57 6.13
C SER A 184 3.85 -0.28 6.55
N LEU A 185 4.47 -0.97 5.57
CA LEU A 185 5.58 -1.90 5.81
C LEU A 185 6.88 -1.21 6.21
N THR A 186 7.07 0.06 5.82
CA THR A 186 8.24 0.86 6.21
C THR A 186 7.99 1.71 7.45
N LEU A 187 6.88 1.50 8.17
CA LEU A 187 6.46 2.36 9.29
C LEU A 187 6.42 3.85 8.88
N GLY A 188 6.01 4.13 7.65
CA GLY A 188 5.90 5.47 7.10
C GLY A 188 7.14 6.01 6.37
N ALA A 189 8.31 5.38 6.51
CA ALA A 189 9.56 5.95 5.99
C ALA A 189 9.55 6.07 4.46
N TYR A 190 8.80 5.21 3.78
CA TYR A 190 8.61 5.26 2.34
C TYR A 190 8.04 6.60 1.84
N LEU A 191 7.28 7.34 2.67
CA LEU A 191 6.77 8.65 2.28
C LEU A 191 7.87 9.67 2.00
N ILE A 192 9.03 9.54 2.63
CA ILE A 192 10.18 10.41 2.37
C ILE A 192 10.62 10.23 0.91
N TYR A 193 10.80 8.97 0.51
CA TYR A 193 11.14 8.63 -0.87
C TYR A 193 10.03 9.01 -1.84
N GLN A 194 8.77 8.74 -1.50
CA GLN A 194 7.63 9.08 -2.35
C GLN A 194 7.54 10.59 -2.60
N ALA A 195 7.66 11.41 -1.55
CA ALA A 195 7.66 12.86 -1.67
C ALA A 195 8.82 13.38 -2.52
N PHE A 196 10.02 12.86 -2.29
CA PHE A 196 11.17 13.17 -3.14
C PHE A 196 10.92 12.80 -4.61
N ARG A 197 10.35 11.62 -4.88
CA ARG A 197 10.04 11.13 -6.22
C ARG A 197 9.03 12.03 -6.94
N VAL A 198 7.96 12.46 -6.27
CA VAL A 198 6.94 13.35 -6.86
C VAL A 198 7.55 14.70 -7.22
N VAL A 199 8.29 15.32 -6.29
CA VAL A 199 8.93 16.62 -6.52
C VAL A 199 9.97 16.53 -7.64
N LYS A 200 10.76 15.45 -7.68
CA LYS A 200 11.70 15.20 -8.78
C LYS A 200 10.99 15.06 -10.12
N THR A 201 9.88 14.31 -10.16
CA THR A 201 9.08 14.13 -11.38
C THR A 201 8.55 15.47 -11.89
N TYR A 202 8.01 16.31 -11.00
CA TYR A 202 7.56 17.66 -11.32
C TYR A 202 8.68 18.57 -11.83
N ASN A 203 9.82 18.59 -11.14
CA ASN A 203 10.95 19.44 -11.54
C ASN A 203 11.56 19.01 -12.87
N ASN A 204 11.68 17.70 -13.10
CA ASN A 204 12.13 17.15 -14.37
C ASN A 204 11.18 17.55 -15.51
N HIS A 205 9.86 17.55 -15.28
CA HIS A 205 8.91 18.04 -16.28
C HIS A 205 9.17 19.50 -16.67
N ILE A 206 9.36 20.38 -15.69
CA ILE A 206 9.71 21.79 -15.94
C ILE A 206 10.99 21.88 -16.76
N GLU A 207 12.02 21.09 -16.44
CA GLU A 207 13.28 21.09 -17.17
C GLU A 207 13.15 20.56 -18.60
N THR A 208 12.36 19.51 -18.82
CA THR A 208 12.25 18.87 -20.13
C THR A 208 11.31 19.63 -21.07
N VAL A 209 10.17 20.12 -20.56
CA VAL A 209 9.10 20.71 -21.40
C VAL A 209 9.11 22.23 -21.36
N HIS A 210 9.39 22.83 -20.20
CA HIS A 210 9.23 24.29 -20.01
C HIS A 210 10.54 25.07 -19.89
N SER A 211 11.71 24.41 -19.94
CA SER A 211 13.01 25.09 -19.84
C SER A 211 13.27 26.05 -21.01
N THR A 212 12.65 25.81 -22.16
CA THR A 212 12.78 26.63 -23.37
C THR A 212 11.78 27.77 -23.43
N HIS A 213 10.87 27.89 -22.44
CA HIS A 213 9.84 28.94 -22.41
C HIS A 213 10.50 30.34 -22.49
N PRO A 214 10.05 31.23 -23.41
CA PRO A 214 8.78 31.21 -24.13
C PRO A 214 8.79 30.51 -25.51
N ASN A 215 9.84 29.78 -25.87
CA ASN A 215 9.92 29.05 -27.14
C ASN A 215 9.45 27.59 -26.97
N PRO A 216 8.87 26.98 -28.03
CA PRO A 216 8.49 25.57 -27.99
C PRO A 216 9.73 24.69 -27.79
N PRO A 217 9.61 23.58 -27.04
CA PRO A 217 10.74 22.69 -26.81
C PRO A 217 11.14 21.97 -28.11
N PRO A 218 12.43 21.68 -28.31
CA PRO A 218 12.89 20.94 -29.47
C PRO A 218 12.37 19.49 -29.42
N ARG A 219 11.99 18.96 -30.60
CA ARG A 219 11.60 17.55 -30.72
C ARG A 219 12.79 16.64 -30.39
N ILE A 220 12.54 15.57 -29.64
CA ILE A 220 13.58 14.65 -29.16
C ILE A 220 13.56 13.37 -30.02
N GLU A 221 14.71 13.01 -30.60
CA GLU A 221 14.80 11.87 -31.52
C GLU A 221 15.22 10.54 -30.86
N TYR A 222 15.68 10.52 -29.61
CA TYR A 222 16.23 9.30 -28.98
C TYR A 222 15.21 8.18 -28.73
N ASP A 223 15.71 6.94 -28.70
CA ASP A 223 14.98 5.73 -28.30
C ASP A 223 14.99 5.60 -26.78
N THR A 224 13.88 5.98 -26.14
CA THR A 224 13.67 5.71 -24.71
C THR A 224 12.86 4.44 -24.53
N VAL A 225 13.43 3.46 -23.83
CA VAL A 225 12.73 2.24 -23.42
C VAL A 225 11.74 2.60 -22.32
N VAL A 226 10.44 2.46 -22.61
CA VAL A 226 9.37 2.62 -21.61
C VAL A 226 9.49 1.47 -20.60
N TYR A 227 9.73 1.82 -19.34
CA TYR A 227 9.86 0.85 -18.25
C TYR A 227 8.53 0.10 -18.04
N GLU A 228 8.48 -1.18 -18.42
CA GLU A 228 7.39 -2.08 -18.05
C GLU A 228 7.51 -2.47 -16.56
N PRO A 229 6.39 -2.50 -15.82
CA PRO A 229 6.42 -2.89 -14.42
C PRO A 229 6.85 -4.37 -14.27
N SER A 230 7.69 -4.61 -13.25
CA SER A 230 8.15 -5.93 -12.80
C SER A 230 7.00 -6.94 -12.62
N LYS A 231 7.26 -8.23 -12.92
CA LYS A 231 6.32 -9.34 -12.70
C LYS A 231 5.75 -9.28 -11.26
N PRO A 232 4.41 -9.26 -11.06
CA PRO A 232 3.77 -8.95 -9.78
C PRO A 232 4.13 -9.92 -8.66
N LEU A 233 4.39 -11.19 -8.99
CA LEU A 233 4.77 -12.21 -8.01
C LEU A 233 6.20 -12.01 -7.50
N VAL A 234 7.14 -11.63 -8.38
CA VAL A 234 8.53 -11.32 -7.98
C VAL A 234 8.55 -10.08 -7.09
N PHE A 235 7.73 -9.09 -7.42
CA PHE A 235 7.51 -7.90 -6.60
C PHE A 235 7.02 -8.27 -5.18
N PHE A 236 6.00 -9.12 -5.07
CA PHE A 236 5.48 -9.54 -3.77
C PHE A 236 6.51 -10.32 -2.94
N ILE A 237 7.24 -11.25 -3.55
CA ILE A 237 8.29 -12.02 -2.85
C ILE A 237 9.40 -11.09 -2.35
N GLY A 238 9.85 -10.14 -3.18
CA GLY A 238 10.87 -9.16 -2.78
C GLY A 238 10.41 -8.28 -1.62
N LEU A 239 9.15 -7.85 -1.64
CA LEU A 239 8.51 -7.10 -0.57
C LEU A 239 8.41 -7.95 0.71
N LEU A 240 7.90 -9.17 0.63
CA LEU A 240 7.77 -10.08 1.76
C LEU A 240 9.13 -10.34 2.43
N LEU A 241 10.18 -10.63 1.66
CA LEU A 241 11.53 -10.85 2.17
C LEU A 241 12.10 -9.61 2.87
N SER A 242 12.04 -8.46 2.20
CA SER A 242 12.63 -7.21 2.71
C SER A 242 11.96 -6.76 4.00
N PHE A 243 10.62 -6.82 4.05
CA PHE A 243 9.87 -6.35 5.20
C PHE A 243 9.77 -7.37 6.32
N SER A 244 9.76 -8.67 6.03
CA SER A 244 9.88 -9.68 7.09
C SER A 244 11.21 -9.54 7.83
N SER A 245 12.30 -9.22 7.12
CA SER A 245 13.59 -8.94 7.73
C SER A 245 13.53 -7.71 8.65
N LEU A 246 12.92 -6.60 8.18
CA LEU A 246 12.71 -5.41 9.00
C LEU A 246 11.87 -5.71 10.25
N HIS A 247 10.74 -6.39 10.09
CA HIS A 247 9.82 -6.71 11.20
C HIS A 247 10.40 -7.75 12.17
N ALA A 248 11.27 -8.65 11.71
CA ALA A 248 12.05 -9.53 12.59
C ALA A 248 13.04 -8.73 13.46
N VAL A 249 13.75 -7.76 12.88
CA VAL A 249 14.64 -6.86 13.63
C VAL A 249 13.85 -6.02 14.63
N LEU A 250 12.71 -5.46 14.23
CA LEU A 250 11.83 -4.71 15.14
C LEU A 250 11.36 -5.58 16.30
N GLY A 251 10.89 -6.80 16.02
CA GLY A 251 10.49 -7.76 17.04
C GLY A 251 11.64 -8.11 17.97
N TYR A 252 12.85 -8.34 17.44
CA TYR A 252 14.04 -8.57 18.27
C TYR A 252 14.37 -7.38 19.19
N LEU A 253 14.19 -6.15 18.70
CA LEU A 253 14.41 -4.91 19.45
C LEU A 253 13.31 -4.57 20.46
N GLY A 254 12.27 -5.40 20.59
CA GLY A 254 11.19 -5.14 21.52
C GLY A 254 9.90 -4.63 20.87
N LEU A 255 9.91 -4.21 19.61
CA LEU A 255 8.86 -3.41 18.95
C LEU A 255 7.80 -4.27 18.24
N PRO A 256 6.58 -4.43 18.78
CA PRO A 256 5.55 -5.21 18.12
C PRO A 256 4.96 -4.41 16.95
N SER A 257 5.07 -4.93 15.73
CA SER A 257 4.60 -4.25 14.51
C SER A 257 3.61 -5.09 13.70
N ILE A 258 2.92 -6.00 14.39
CA ILE A 258 2.00 -7.02 13.84
C ILE A 258 0.95 -6.38 12.92
N PHE A 259 0.27 -5.35 13.40
CA PHE A 259 -0.82 -4.70 12.65
C PHE A 259 -0.33 -4.11 11.32
N LEU A 260 0.77 -3.36 11.34
CA LEU A 260 1.32 -2.70 10.15
C LEU A 260 1.85 -3.70 9.13
N MET A 261 2.48 -4.77 9.61
CA MET A 261 2.92 -5.88 8.77
C MET A 261 1.72 -6.58 8.12
N ASN A 262 0.70 -6.96 8.89
CA ASN A 262 -0.49 -7.66 8.40
C ASN A 262 -1.25 -6.83 7.38
N PHE A 263 -1.44 -5.53 7.67
CA PHE A 263 -2.12 -4.62 6.76
C PHE A 263 -1.33 -4.43 5.46
N GLY A 264 -0.02 -4.15 5.57
CA GLY A 264 0.85 -3.91 4.42
C GLY A 264 1.01 -5.14 3.51
N ILE A 265 1.25 -6.33 4.06
CA ILE A 265 1.32 -7.58 3.30
C ILE A 265 -0.04 -7.90 2.67
N GLY A 266 -1.13 -7.72 3.40
CA GLY A 266 -2.50 -7.90 2.89
C GLY A 266 -2.80 -7.01 1.68
N LEU A 267 -2.37 -5.75 1.69
CA LEU A 267 -2.50 -4.84 0.53
C LEU A 267 -1.62 -5.27 -0.65
N ALA A 268 -0.36 -5.63 -0.40
CA ALA A 268 0.52 -6.13 -1.45
C ALA A 268 -0.04 -7.40 -2.12
N TRP A 269 -0.65 -8.28 -1.33
CA TRP A 269 -1.31 -9.50 -1.80
C TRP A 269 -2.57 -9.19 -2.62
N SER A 270 -3.35 -8.17 -2.23
CA SER A 270 -4.49 -7.69 -3.01
C SER A 270 -4.03 -7.23 -4.40
N PHE A 271 -2.95 -6.45 -4.47
CA PHE A 271 -2.39 -6.00 -5.75
C PHE A 271 -2.00 -7.16 -6.68
N VAL A 272 -1.38 -8.22 -6.15
CA VAL A 272 -1.06 -9.42 -6.95
C VAL A 272 -2.33 -10.05 -7.51
N ASN A 273 -3.37 -10.21 -6.69
CA ASN A 273 -4.64 -10.80 -7.14
C ASN A 273 -5.36 -9.93 -8.17
N GLN A 274 -5.32 -8.60 -8.05
CA GLN A 274 -5.86 -7.69 -9.07
C GLN A 274 -5.14 -7.86 -10.41
N LYS A 275 -3.81 -8.00 -10.41
CA LYS A 275 -3.07 -8.28 -11.66
C LYS A 275 -3.32 -9.68 -12.22
N LEU A 276 -3.91 -10.57 -11.45
CA LEU A 276 -4.35 -11.90 -11.87
C LEU A 276 -5.86 -11.95 -12.19
N GLU A 277 -6.58 -10.82 -12.24
CA GLU A 277 -8.04 -10.80 -12.47
C GLU A 277 -8.46 -11.53 -13.76
N ASN A 278 -7.60 -11.57 -14.78
CA ASN A 278 -7.87 -12.27 -16.04
C ASN A 278 -7.34 -13.72 -16.09
N ALA A 279 -6.66 -14.18 -15.04
CA ALA A 279 -6.14 -15.55 -14.98
C ALA A 279 -7.23 -16.59 -14.68
N SER A 280 -6.97 -17.86 -14.99
CA SER A 280 -7.88 -18.94 -14.60
C SER A 280 -8.02 -19.03 -13.07
N THR A 281 -9.22 -19.40 -12.59
CA THR A 281 -9.49 -19.51 -11.15
C THR A 281 -8.53 -20.49 -10.46
N SER A 282 -8.16 -21.59 -11.13
CA SER A 282 -7.18 -22.55 -10.63
C SER A 282 -5.80 -21.94 -10.42
N ARG A 283 -5.36 -21.06 -11.32
CA ARG A 283 -4.08 -20.36 -11.20
C ARG A 283 -4.09 -19.37 -10.05
N ILE A 284 -5.18 -18.61 -9.87
CA ILE A 284 -5.34 -17.68 -8.74
C ILE A 284 -5.29 -18.45 -7.42
N LEU A 285 -6.01 -19.58 -7.34
CA LEU A 285 -6.03 -20.44 -6.16
C LEU A 285 -4.64 -20.98 -5.82
N LEU A 286 -3.91 -21.53 -6.81
CA LEU A 286 -2.56 -22.03 -6.60
C LEU A 286 -1.60 -20.93 -6.11
N VAL A 287 -1.68 -19.74 -6.71
CA VAL A 287 -0.88 -18.60 -6.27
C VAL A 287 -1.23 -18.24 -4.83
N ASN A 288 -2.51 -18.13 -4.48
CA ASN A 288 -2.95 -17.78 -3.13
C ASN A 288 -2.50 -18.83 -2.10
N ALA A 289 -2.61 -20.13 -2.41
CA ALA A 289 -2.11 -21.19 -1.54
C ALA A 289 -0.59 -21.03 -1.30
N GLY A 290 0.19 -20.82 -2.36
CA GLY A 290 1.65 -20.59 -2.24
C GLY A 290 2.00 -19.34 -1.43
N LEU A 291 1.27 -18.23 -1.62
CA LEU A 291 1.49 -17.00 -0.87
C LEU A 291 1.16 -17.16 0.62
N ILE A 292 0.06 -17.85 0.96
CA ILE A 292 -0.31 -18.17 2.35
C ILE A 292 0.80 -18.98 3.03
N TYR A 293 1.32 -20.00 2.35
CA TYR A 293 2.45 -20.80 2.86
C TYR A 293 3.71 -19.98 3.09
N LEU A 294 4.06 -19.10 2.16
CA LEU A 294 5.21 -18.21 2.36
C LEU A 294 4.99 -17.29 3.56
N MET A 295 3.81 -16.67 3.66
CA MET A 295 3.47 -15.74 4.73
C MET A 295 3.54 -16.38 6.13
N ILE A 296 3.00 -17.59 6.31
CA ILE A 296 3.05 -18.27 7.61
C ILE A 296 4.50 -18.62 8.00
N VAL A 297 5.33 -19.05 7.05
CA VAL A 297 6.76 -19.36 7.29
C VAL A 297 7.52 -18.10 7.69
N PHE A 298 7.38 -17.00 6.94
CA PHE A 298 8.05 -15.74 7.28
C PHE A 298 7.57 -15.18 8.62
N SER A 299 6.27 -15.22 8.89
CA SER A 299 5.71 -14.78 10.17
C SER A 299 6.22 -15.64 11.34
N THR A 300 6.44 -16.93 11.12
CA THR A 300 7.09 -17.81 12.10
C THR A 300 8.52 -17.40 12.37
N MET A 301 9.31 -17.08 11.33
CA MET A 301 10.67 -16.57 11.52
C MET A 301 10.69 -15.25 12.31
N ILE A 302 9.72 -14.36 12.06
CA ILE A 302 9.55 -13.12 12.82
C ILE A 302 9.19 -13.42 14.27
N GLY A 303 8.30 -14.39 14.52
CA GLY A 303 7.93 -14.85 15.86
C GLY A 303 9.12 -15.39 16.65
N VAL A 304 9.97 -16.20 15.99
CA VAL A 304 11.22 -16.70 16.59
C VAL A 304 12.17 -15.56 16.93
N ALA A 305 12.42 -14.64 16.00
CA ALA A 305 13.32 -13.50 16.21
C ALA A 305 12.81 -12.56 17.31
N GLY A 306 11.49 -12.35 17.36
CA GLY A 306 10.80 -11.50 18.32
C GLY A 306 10.24 -12.23 19.54
N TYR A 307 10.75 -13.41 19.88
CA TYR A 307 10.22 -14.25 20.96
C TYR A 307 9.93 -13.48 22.26
N ARG A 308 10.87 -12.63 22.70
CA ARG A 308 10.72 -11.83 23.93
C ARG A 308 9.57 -10.82 23.87
N THR A 309 9.30 -10.28 22.69
CA THR A 309 8.21 -9.31 22.48
C THR A 309 6.88 -10.01 22.35
N TYR A 310 6.82 -11.05 21.52
CA TYR A 310 5.56 -11.69 21.16
C TYR A 310 5.06 -12.66 22.23
N SER A 311 5.94 -13.22 23.08
CA SER A 311 5.52 -14.03 24.24
C SER A 311 4.65 -13.25 25.22
N LEU A 312 4.93 -11.96 25.43
CA LEU A 312 4.09 -11.08 26.26
C LEU A 312 2.72 -10.81 25.65
N ILE A 313 2.63 -10.78 24.32
CA ILE A 313 1.38 -10.51 23.59
C ILE A 313 0.50 -11.76 23.53
N PHE A 314 1.11 -12.93 23.39
CA PHE A 314 0.39 -14.18 23.19
C PHE A 314 0.23 -15.02 24.46
N SER A 315 0.69 -14.56 25.63
CA SER A 315 0.63 -15.33 26.88
C SER A 315 -0.80 -15.75 27.24
N GLU A 316 -1.77 -14.85 27.09
CA GLU A 316 -3.19 -15.14 27.35
C GLU A 316 -3.74 -16.18 26.36
N SER A 317 -3.42 -16.05 25.08
CA SER A 317 -3.83 -17.01 24.05
C SER A 317 -3.29 -18.41 24.33
N VAL A 318 -2.03 -18.52 24.79
CA VAL A 318 -1.43 -19.81 25.16
C VAL A 318 -2.15 -20.44 26.35
N GLN A 319 -2.51 -19.64 27.35
CA GLN A 319 -3.27 -20.10 28.51
C GLN A 319 -4.67 -20.59 28.09
N GLU A 320 -5.37 -19.84 27.24
CA GLU A 320 -6.69 -20.21 26.74
C GLU A 320 -6.66 -21.52 25.94
N ILE A 321 -5.69 -21.69 25.03
CA ILE A 321 -5.49 -22.93 24.26
C ILE A 321 -5.33 -24.14 25.19
N SER A 322 -4.56 -24.00 26.28
CA SER A 322 -4.36 -25.11 27.23
C SER A 322 -5.66 -25.57 27.89
N THR A 323 -6.60 -24.66 28.14
CA THR A 323 -7.92 -25.01 28.72
C THR A 323 -8.81 -25.73 27.72
N LEU A 324 -8.74 -25.34 26.45
CA LEU A 324 -9.53 -25.94 25.36
C LEU A 324 -9.14 -27.38 25.04
N GLN A 325 -7.88 -27.75 25.30
CA GLN A 325 -7.40 -29.13 25.10
C GLN A 325 -8.15 -30.16 25.93
N SER A 326 -8.81 -29.77 27.02
CA SER A 326 -9.61 -30.68 27.85
C SER A 326 -10.96 -31.09 27.21
N LEU A 327 -11.43 -30.35 26.20
CA LEU A 327 -12.74 -30.55 25.59
C LEU A 327 -12.85 -31.87 24.80
N PRO A 328 -14.05 -32.49 24.71
CA PRO A 328 -14.29 -33.61 23.80
C PRO A 328 -13.99 -33.24 22.33
N VAL A 329 -13.61 -34.22 21.51
CA VAL A 329 -13.24 -34.01 20.08
C VAL A 329 -14.27 -33.18 19.34
N PHE A 330 -15.57 -33.44 19.53
CA PHE A 330 -16.65 -32.71 18.87
C PHE A 330 -16.64 -31.22 19.22
N ASN A 331 -16.55 -30.88 20.51
CA ASN A 331 -16.53 -29.50 20.98
C ASN A 331 -15.24 -28.80 20.55
N LEU A 332 -14.09 -29.48 20.65
CA LEU A 332 -12.80 -28.95 20.20
C LEU A 332 -12.80 -28.65 18.70
N SER A 333 -13.31 -29.58 17.88
CA SER A 333 -13.49 -29.37 16.43
C SER A 333 -14.38 -28.16 16.14
N GLY A 334 -15.47 -28.00 16.90
CA GLY A 334 -16.38 -26.87 16.79
C GLY A 334 -15.69 -25.53 17.07
N VAL A 335 -14.90 -25.45 18.16
CA VAL A 335 -14.14 -24.24 18.52
C VAL A 335 -13.11 -23.88 17.46
N ILE A 336 -12.31 -24.86 17.00
CA ILE A 336 -11.30 -24.67 15.95
C ILE A 336 -11.98 -24.18 14.66
N PHE A 337 -13.05 -24.85 14.24
CA PHE A 337 -13.79 -24.49 13.03
C PHE A 337 -14.35 -23.06 13.12
N LEU A 338 -15.00 -22.69 14.23
CA LEU A 338 -15.59 -21.36 14.40
C LEU A 338 -14.53 -20.24 14.40
N ASN A 339 -13.38 -20.47 15.05
CA ASN A 339 -12.27 -19.52 15.05
C ASN A 339 -11.75 -19.27 13.64
N ASN A 340 -11.45 -20.34 12.90
CA ASN A 340 -10.92 -20.24 11.54
C ASN A 340 -11.99 -19.73 10.54
N MET A 341 -13.26 -20.06 10.77
CA MET A 341 -14.38 -19.60 9.95
C MET A 341 -14.56 -18.08 10.05
N GLY A 342 -14.35 -17.47 11.23
CA GLY A 342 -14.44 -16.02 11.39
C GLY A 342 -13.47 -15.27 10.47
N ILE A 343 -12.22 -15.71 10.42
CA ILE A 343 -11.18 -15.16 9.54
C ILE A 343 -11.54 -15.43 8.07
N ALA A 344 -11.93 -16.66 7.76
CA ALA A 344 -12.28 -17.07 6.41
C ALA A 344 -13.48 -16.30 5.84
N LEU A 345 -14.54 -16.08 6.62
CA LEU A 345 -15.70 -15.30 6.19
C LEU A 345 -15.37 -13.83 6.01
N ALA A 346 -14.57 -13.22 6.89
CA ALA A 346 -14.08 -11.85 6.67
C ALA A 346 -13.27 -11.75 5.36
N SER A 347 -12.58 -12.81 4.95
CA SER A 347 -11.78 -12.83 3.73
C SER A 347 -12.57 -12.94 2.42
N ILE A 348 -13.91 -13.03 2.45
CA ILE A 348 -14.72 -13.01 1.23
C ILE A 348 -14.99 -11.59 0.72
N THR A 349 -14.61 -10.55 1.49
CA THR A 349 -14.83 -9.15 1.12
C THR A 349 -14.16 -8.83 -0.22
N PRO A 350 -14.93 -8.37 -1.23
CA PRO A 350 -14.40 -8.07 -2.55
C PRO A 350 -13.16 -7.17 -2.51
N TYR A 351 -12.10 -7.57 -3.22
CA TYR A 351 -10.81 -6.86 -3.34
C TYR A 351 -10.00 -6.68 -2.04
N LEU A 352 -10.60 -6.78 -0.86
CA LEU A 352 -9.95 -6.54 0.42
C LEU A 352 -9.81 -7.80 1.28
N GLY A 353 -10.33 -8.94 0.82
CA GLY A 353 -10.29 -10.22 1.54
C GLY A 353 -8.90 -10.70 1.94
N THR A 354 -7.84 -10.24 1.27
CA THR A 354 -6.45 -10.54 1.63
C THR A 354 -6.00 -9.90 2.94
N ILE A 355 -6.61 -8.80 3.39
CA ILE A 355 -6.27 -8.12 4.65
C ILE A 355 -6.64 -8.98 5.86
N PRO A 356 -7.92 -9.37 6.07
CA PRO A 356 -8.27 -10.22 7.21
C PRO A 356 -7.58 -11.59 7.13
N MET A 357 -7.38 -12.13 5.92
CA MET A 357 -6.61 -13.36 5.77
C MET A 357 -5.14 -13.19 6.17
N SER A 358 -4.49 -12.09 5.77
CA SER A 358 -3.12 -11.79 6.20
C SER A 358 -3.03 -11.64 7.71
N ILE A 359 -4.03 -11.06 8.37
CA ILE A 359 -4.08 -10.97 9.83
C ILE A 359 -4.09 -12.37 10.45
N GLY A 360 -4.99 -13.24 10.00
CA GLY A 360 -5.09 -14.61 10.51
C GLY A 360 -3.80 -15.41 10.32
N VAL A 361 -3.32 -15.49 9.07
CA VAL A 361 -2.13 -16.28 8.70
C VAL A 361 -0.88 -15.79 9.41
N ASN A 362 -0.65 -14.48 9.46
CA ASN A 362 0.53 -13.94 10.11
C ASN A 362 0.47 -14.08 11.63
N ASN A 363 -0.70 -13.87 12.25
CA ASN A 363 -0.85 -14.08 13.69
C ASN A 363 -0.61 -15.53 14.08
N ALA A 364 -1.13 -16.49 13.30
CA ALA A 364 -0.86 -17.91 13.49
C ALA A 364 0.65 -18.20 13.36
N GLY A 365 1.31 -17.70 12.31
CA GLY A 365 2.75 -17.84 12.14
C GLY A 365 3.55 -17.23 13.29
N LEU A 366 3.22 -16.00 13.72
CA LEU A 366 3.87 -15.34 14.86
C LEU A 366 3.73 -16.15 16.16
N LEU A 367 2.54 -16.68 16.44
CA LEU A 367 2.28 -17.53 17.60
C LEU A 367 3.13 -18.81 17.55
N ILE A 368 3.12 -19.52 16.41
CA ILE A 368 3.96 -20.72 16.21
C ILE A 368 5.44 -20.38 16.41
N GLY A 369 5.89 -19.27 15.83
CA GLY A 369 7.27 -18.80 15.96
C GLY A 369 7.65 -18.45 17.39
N THR A 370 6.73 -17.86 18.15
CA THR A 370 6.92 -17.51 19.56
C THR A 370 7.02 -18.77 20.43
N LEU A 371 6.24 -19.81 20.15
CA LEU A 371 6.29 -21.07 20.90
C LEU A 371 7.51 -21.93 20.54
N THR A 372 8.11 -21.72 19.36
CA THR A 372 9.17 -22.58 18.84
C THR A 372 10.42 -22.64 19.75
N PRO A 373 11.01 -21.52 20.23
CA PRO A 373 12.17 -21.57 21.10
C PRO A 373 11.96 -22.36 22.40
N GLU A 374 10.81 -22.19 23.07
CA GLU A 374 10.48 -22.89 24.31
C GLU A 374 10.32 -24.40 24.09
N ARG A 375 9.62 -24.79 23.02
CA ARG A 375 9.38 -26.21 22.69
C ARG A 375 10.65 -26.92 22.26
N LEU A 376 11.49 -26.26 21.45
CA LEU A 376 12.78 -26.84 21.04
C LEU A 376 13.72 -27.04 22.23
N ALA A 377 13.68 -26.16 23.25
CA ALA A 377 14.49 -26.31 24.46
C ALA A 377 14.17 -27.58 25.26
N ILE A 378 12.94 -28.10 25.17
CA ILE A 378 12.52 -29.37 25.79
C ILE A 378 12.52 -30.55 24.83
N GLY A 379 13.07 -30.39 23.61
CA GLY A 379 13.13 -31.44 22.59
C GLY A 379 11.83 -31.70 21.83
N ASP A 380 10.84 -30.80 21.94
CA ASP A 380 9.56 -30.88 21.22
C ASP A 380 9.66 -30.12 19.87
N PHE A 381 9.61 -30.89 18.78
CA PHE A 381 9.69 -30.37 17.40
C PHE A 381 8.31 -30.10 16.77
N THR A 382 7.22 -30.27 17.51
CA THR A 382 5.83 -30.13 17.01
C THR A 382 5.57 -28.81 16.29
N PRO A 383 6.03 -27.63 16.78
CA PRO A 383 5.82 -26.36 16.07
C PRO A 383 6.40 -26.33 14.65
N LEU A 384 7.52 -27.01 14.40
CA LEU A 384 8.15 -27.08 13.07
C LEU A 384 7.43 -28.08 12.16
N LEU A 385 6.87 -29.15 12.73
CA LEU A 385 6.13 -30.16 11.98
C LEU A 385 4.75 -29.66 11.53
N LEU A 386 4.21 -28.63 12.19
CA LEU A 386 2.87 -28.09 11.90
C LEU A 386 2.70 -27.70 10.42
N PHE A 387 3.73 -27.19 9.76
CA PHE A 387 3.67 -26.81 8.33
C PHE A 387 3.42 -27.96 7.37
N ILE A 388 3.67 -29.19 7.79
CA ILE A 388 3.46 -30.40 6.99
C ILE A 388 2.35 -31.29 7.55
N MET A 389 1.69 -30.86 8.62
CA MET A 389 0.58 -31.63 9.20
C MET A 389 -0.66 -31.56 8.29
N PRO A 390 -1.41 -32.67 8.13
CA PRO A 390 -2.55 -32.72 7.21
C PRO A 390 -3.63 -31.67 7.51
N HIS A 391 -3.92 -31.38 8.78
CA HIS A 391 -4.91 -30.36 9.14
C HIS A 391 -4.49 -28.95 8.70
N ALA A 392 -3.21 -28.58 8.92
CA ALA A 392 -2.67 -27.30 8.50
C ALA A 392 -2.69 -27.15 6.98
N ILE A 393 -2.33 -28.21 6.22
CA ILE A 393 -2.43 -28.19 4.75
C ILE A 393 -3.87 -27.93 4.30
N LEU A 394 -4.84 -28.62 4.89
CA LEU A 394 -6.26 -28.45 4.57
C LEU A 394 -6.77 -27.04 4.89
N GLU A 395 -6.37 -26.49 6.04
CA GLU A 395 -6.73 -25.14 6.48
C GLU A 395 -6.16 -24.07 5.53
N LEU A 396 -4.86 -24.11 5.24
CA LEU A 396 -4.20 -23.13 4.37
C LEU A 396 -4.75 -23.19 2.93
N VAL A 397 -5.06 -24.39 2.44
CA VAL A 397 -5.74 -24.55 1.16
C VAL A 397 -7.16 -24.00 1.22
N SER A 398 -7.91 -24.26 2.29
CA SER A 398 -9.25 -23.71 2.49
C SER A 398 -9.24 -22.17 2.41
N TYR A 399 -8.31 -21.51 3.11
CA TYR A 399 -8.10 -20.07 3.05
C TYR A 399 -7.86 -19.53 1.64
N SER A 400 -7.13 -20.28 0.80
CA SER A 400 -6.93 -19.90 -0.60
C SER A 400 -8.23 -19.85 -1.41
N PHE A 401 -9.24 -20.67 -1.08
CA PHE A 401 -10.55 -20.63 -1.74
C PHE A 401 -11.31 -19.34 -1.41
N PHE A 402 -11.31 -18.90 -0.15
CA PHE A 402 -12.01 -17.68 0.26
C PHE A 402 -11.36 -16.42 -0.34
N VAL A 403 -10.04 -16.33 -0.31
CA VAL A 403 -9.31 -15.23 -0.95
C VAL A 403 -9.54 -15.23 -2.47
N THR A 404 -9.51 -16.39 -3.11
CA THR A 404 -9.79 -16.48 -4.55
C THR A 404 -11.20 -15.98 -4.87
N PHE A 405 -12.19 -16.36 -4.05
CA PHE A 405 -13.56 -15.85 -4.19
C PHE A 405 -13.60 -14.31 -4.15
N ALA A 406 -12.87 -13.65 -3.25
CA ALA A 406 -12.86 -12.19 -3.13
C ALA A 406 -12.45 -11.45 -4.42
N PHE A 407 -11.74 -12.09 -5.34
CA PHE A 407 -11.34 -11.52 -6.63
C PHE A 407 -12.05 -12.15 -7.83
N THR A 408 -12.75 -13.27 -7.63
CA THR A 408 -13.53 -13.93 -8.70
C THR A 408 -15.03 -13.90 -8.47
N TRP A 409 -15.54 -13.21 -7.45
CA TRP A 409 -16.96 -13.21 -7.06
C TRP A 409 -17.92 -12.88 -8.21
N ARG A 410 -17.49 -12.08 -9.19
CA ARG A 410 -18.27 -11.73 -10.40
C ARG A 410 -18.41 -12.88 -11.41
N ARG A 411 -17.58 -13.91 -11.31
CA ARG A 411 -17.58 -15.05 -12.24
C ARG A 411 -18.72 -16.01 -11.90
N VAL A 412 -19.28 -16.64 -12.94
CA VAL A 412 -20.35 -17.64 -12.79
C VAL A 412 -19.89 -18.79 -11.90
N LYS A 413 -20.74 -19.22 -10.96
CA LYS A 413 -20.50 -20.33 -10.01
C LYS A 413 -19.36 -20.10 -9.01
N SER A 414 -18.89 -18.86 -8.80
CA SER A 414 -17.86 -18.56 -7.79
C SER A 414 -18.26 -18.92 -6.35
N TRP A 415 -19.56 -18.96 -6.03
CA TRP A 415 -20.06 -19.43 -4.73
C TRP A 415 -19.61 -20.86 -4.37
N LYS A 416 -19.28 -21.70 -5.37
CA LYS A 416 -18.72 -23.03 -5.13
C LYS A 416 -17.39 -22.98 -4.38
N LEU A 417 -16.59 -21.93 -4.58
CA LEU A 417 -15.34 -21.74 -3.86
C LEU A 417 -15.57 -21.60 -2.36
N VAL A 418 -16.59 -20.85 -1.95
CA VAL A 418 -16.94 -20.66 -0.54
C VAL A 418 -17.38 -21.98 0.10
N ILE A 419 -18.22 -22.74 -0.60
CA ILE A 419 -18.70 -24.04 -0.08
C ILE A 419 -17.55 -25.05 0.03
N THR A 420 -16.71 -25.14 -1.01
CA THR A 420 -15.54 -26.02 -0.97
C THR A 420 -14.57 -25.60 0.15
N GLY A 421 -14.34 -24.29 0.33
CA GLY A 421 -13.55 -23.74 1.43
C GLY A 421 -14.12 -24.15 2.79
N LEU A 422 -15.41 -23.92 3.05
CA LEU A 422 -16.07 -24.28 4.30
C LEU A 422 -15.98 -25.80 4.59
N PHE A 423 -16.17 -26.63 3.58
CA PHE A 423 -16.03 -28.08 3.72
C PHE A 423 -14.59 -28.48 4.10
N LEU A 424 -13.59 -27.94 3.41
CA LEU A 424 -12.18 -28.19 3.73
C LEU A 424 -11.80 -27.68 5.13
N LEU A 425 -12.39 -26.56 5.56
CA LEU A 425 -12.15 -25.99 6.88
C LEU A 425 -12.73 -26.87 8.00
N ALA A 426 -13.94 -27.39 7.80
CA ALA A 426 -14.54 -28.34 8.72
C ALA A 426 -13.73 -29.64 8.82
N LEU A 427 -13.23 -30.14 7.68
CA LEU A 427 -12.36 -31.31 7.66
C LEU A 427 -11.03 -31.04 8.38
N ALA A 428 -10.41 -29.89 8.15
CA ALA A 428 -9.19 -29.47 8.83
C ALA A 428 -9.38 -29.47 10.35
N ALA A 429 -10.45 -28.86 10.85
CA ALA A 429 -10.74 -28.79 12.28
C ALA A 429 -10.95 -30.17 12.94
N ILE A 430 -11.62 -31.10 12.24
CA ILE A 430 -11.78 -32.48 12.72
C ILE A 430 -10.44 -33.19 12.81
N VAL A 431 -9.61 -33.09 11.75
CA VAL A 431 -8.30 -33.72 11.70
C VAL A 431 -7.37 -33.14 12.78
N GLU A 432 -7.41 -31.83 13.01
CA GLU A 432 -6.66 -31.15 14.07
C GLU A 432 -7.08 -31.64 15.46
N ALA A 433 -8.38 -31.63 15.76
CA ALA A 433 -8.89 -32.08 17.06
C ALA A 433 -8.55 -33.55 17.34
N LEU A 434 -8.59 -34.41 16.33
CA LEU A 434 -8.15 -35.81 16.45
C LEU A 434 -6.64 -35.90 16.69
N THR A 435 -5.84 -35.11 15.97
CA THR A 435 -4.38 -35.09 16.13
C THR A 435 -4.00 -34.69 17.56
N ILE A 436 -4.64 -33.64 18.11
CA ILE A 436 -4.42 -33.16 19.47
C ILE A 436 -4.78 -34.22 20.52
N LYS A 437 -5.77 -35.08 20.26
CA LYS A 437 -6.22 -36.10 21.23
C LYS A 437 -5.47 -37.42 21.16
N ILE A 438 -4.76 -37.67 20.07
CA ILE A 438 -3.97 -38.88 19.86
C ILE A 438 -2.54 -38.70 20.40
N GLN A 439 -2.01 -37.47 20.32
CA GLN A 439 -0.76 -37.05 20.95
C GLN A 439 -0.94 -36.89 22.46
#